data_AF-A0A6P3YAE4-F1
#
_entry.id   AF-A0A6P3YAE4-F1
#
_cell.length_a   1.000
_cell.length_b   1.000
_cell.length_c   1.000
_cell.angle_alpha   90.00
_cell.angle_beta   90.00
_cell.angle_gamma   90.00
#
_symmetry.space_group_name_H-M   'P 1'
#
loop_
_entity.id
_entity.type
_entity.pdbx_description
1 polymer ?
#
loop_
_entity_poly.entity_id
_entity_poly.type
_entity_poly.pdbx_seq_one_letter_code
_entity_poly.pdbx_strand_id
1 'polypeptide(L)'
;MDPSLFVAYTPQTNGVPSESKLATYMSRQSPGTGLSTTSVTKHLCNLSLDSQKKVTASPEFVPGRGLTGSNSSSPNLFNNSYTHSQENVGGTMYFYVGNATTDTVAGDDGTEAVSLSTQAYAQAIGQVGTGQIGYVYPGTPSHLQPVKAPKPPSSNNSSAPSTPPPQAAPSFFVSESLRLDILQKNALTLAQPDIVRFPDLPNEVDNYHELCPLEPIHKPASTVLGYQTSTYKATSIKNGTRYCLRRIHDFRLANTKCMVIVDMWKRLSHANLVQLREVFTTKAFGDHSMVFVYDYHPASETLLNKHFASTELNGYTDPFSSDPNGHRPYSHTKNTILRQQHSSMLPESVIWSYIIQLTAAFRVVHAAGLAYRCLDPTKVLLTSQTRLRLSCASIPDVVTHDGNAANPLALVPHYQQEDLVALGKLVLALACRSLIAVHRDNMSASIELITRSYSTDLRNLILYLLSNQPRKSVTDLMPMIGARFYTQLDAAQLQSDVLENELAKELENGRLFRLLVKLATINERPELNMDPSWAETGDRYMLKLFRDYVFHQVTADGRPWLDMAHVVACLNKLDSGSMDKICLMSRDEQSVLVVTYAELRGFLETSFGELVQAARDAV
;
A
#
# COMPACT_ATOMS: atom_id res chain seq x y z
N MET A 1 10.09 -59.56 37.21
CA MET A 1 9.72 -60.53 36.15
C MET A 1 10.50 -60.12 34.93
N ASP A 2 11.47 -60.94 34.60
CA ASP A 2 12.43 -60.78 33.52
C ASP A 2 11.94 -61.67 32.33
N PRO A 3 12.61 -61.73 31.17
CA PRO A 3 12.52 -60.80 30.03
C PRO A 3 12.44 -61.54 28.68
N SER A 4 12.39 -60.82 27.55
CA SER A 4 13.07 -61.21 26.29
C SER A 4 12.80 -60.18 25.19
N LEU A 5 13.74 -59.68 24.39
CA LEU A 5 15.19 -59.82 24.36
C LEU A 5 15.70 -58.74 23.39
N PHE A 6 16.84 -58.18 23.74
CA PHE A 6 17.61 -57.12 23.08
C PHE A 6 18.41 -57.63 21.86
N VAL A 7 19.18 -56.70 21.26
CA VAL A 7 20.49 -56.84 20.55
C VAL A 7 20.41 -56.59 19.02
N ALA A 8 21.26 -55.81 18.34
CA ALA A 8 22.27 -54.79 18.69
C ALA A 8 22.76 -54.08 17.39
N TYR A 9 23.72 -53.18 17.59
CA TYR A 9 24.19 -52.04 16.80
C TYR A 9 25.49 -52.33 15.99
N THR A 10 25.56 -51.87 14.72
CA THR A 10 26.69 -51.39 13.84
C THR A 10 28.05 -52.14 13.71
N PRO A 11 28.80 -51.99 12.58
CA PRO A 11 29.78 -50.88 12.48
C PRO A 11 30.00 -50.25 11.08
N GLN A 12 30.41 -48.97 11.14
CA GLN A 12 31.14 -48.06 10.23
C GLN A 12 31.69 -48.53 8.85
N THR A 13 31.58 -47.67 7.82
CA THR A 13 32.66 -46.79 7.25
C THR A 13 32.44 -46.42 5.76
N ASN A 14 32.60 -45.12 5.47
CA ASN A 14 33.03 -44.42 4.24
C ASN A 14 32.90 -45.06 2.84
N GLY A 15 32.22 -44.33 1.93
CA GLY A 15 32.50 -44.38 0.50
C GLY A 15 31.45 -43.67 -0.37
N VAL A 16 31.76 -42.48 -0.88
CA VAL A 16 31.04 -41.85 -2.01
C VAL A 16 31.41 -42.62 -3.28
N PRO A 17 30.46 -42.92 -4.19
CA PRO A 17 30.58 -42.32 -5.53
C PRO A 17 29.24 -41.94 -6.21
N SER A 18 29.44 -41.10 -7.21
CA SER A 18 28.55 -40.41 -8.15
C SER A 18 27.61 -41.25 -9.03
N GLU A 19 26.46 -40.62 -9.31
CA GLU A 19 25.67 -40.60 -10.55
C GLU A 19 25.03 -41.87 -11.18
N SER A 20 23.73 -41.70 -11.45
CA SER A 20 23.02 -41.97 -12.71
C SER A 20 22.17 -43.24 -12.88
N LYS A 21 20.91 -42.96 -13.28
CA LYS A 21 19.90 -43.77 -14.01
C LYS A 21 19.02 -44.72 -13.21
N LEU A 22 17.74 -44.35 -13.05
CA LEU A 22 16.59 -45.21 -13.41
C LEU A 22 15.28 -44.41 -13.40
N ALA A 23 14.98 -43.80 -14.55
CA ALA A 23 13.64 -43.41 -14.96
C ALA A 23 13.14 -44.48 -15.94
N THR A 24 12.62 -45.61 -15.44
CA THR A 24 11.84 -46.58 -16.23
C THR A 24 10.96 -47.40 -15.29
N TYR A 25 9.67 -47.54 -15.65
CA TYR A 25 8.57 -48.23 -14.93
C TYR A 25 8.00 -47.39 -13.78
N MET A 26 6.78 -46.84 -13.84
CA MET A 26 5.55 -47.49 -14.29
C MET A 26 4.57 -46.48 -14.91
N SER A 27 4.19 -46.72 -16.16
CA SER A 27 2.96 -46.22 -16.76
C SER A 27 2.12 -47.44 -17.17
N ARG A 28 0.91 -47.56 -16.62
CA ARG A 28 -0.20 -48.34 -17.17
C ARG A 28 -1.52 -47.56 -16.99
N GLN A 29 -1.81 -46.78 -18.04
CA GLN A 29 -3.08 -46.43 -18.70
C GLN A 29 -4.45 -46.66 -18.01
N SER A 30 -5.19 -45.53 -17.83
CA SER A 30 -6.48 -45.09 -18.47
C SER A 30 -7.78 -45.93 -18.38
N PRO A 31 -9.01 -45.39 -18.65
CA PRO A 31 -9.47 -44.02 -19.09
C PRO A 31 -10.64 -43.42 -18.23
N GLY A 32 -11.16 -42.19 -18.33
CA GLY A 32 -10.99 -41.01 -19.21
C GLY A 32 -11.98 -39.85 -18.86
N THR A 33 -11.82 -38.72 -19.57
CA THR A 33 -12.53 -37.38 -19.57
C THR A 33 -11.88 -36.29 -18.70
N GLY A 34 -11.34 -35.16 -19.16
CA GLY A 34 -11.14 -34.55 -20.49
C GLY A 34 -11.23 -33.01 -20.40
N LEU A 35 -10.09 -32.30 -20.25
CA LEU A 35 -10.00 -30.83 -20.35
C LEU A 35 -8.77 -30.45 -21.19
N SER A 36 -8.99 -29.64 -22.23
CA SER A 36 -8.05 -29.28 -23.30
C SER A 36 -7.36 -27.94 -23.01
N THR A 37 -6.03 -27.93 -22.98
CA THR A 37 -5.19 -26.71 -22.88
C THR A 37 -4.13 -26.68 -23.99
N THR A 38 -4.57 -26.66 -25.25
CA THR A 38 -3.66 -26.68 -26.41
C THR A 38 -3.99 -25.63 -27.46
N SER A 39 -4.16 -24.37 -27.05
CA SER A 39 -4.38 -23.25 -27.99
C SER A 39 -3.52 -22.01 -27.75
N VAL A 40 -2.46 -22.06 -26.92
CA VAL A 40 -1.64 -20.87 -26.62
C VAL A 40 -0.19 -20.96 -27.16
N THR A 41 0.29 -22.13 -27.59
CA THR A 41 1.71 -22.30 -27.99
C THR A 41 1.95 -22.37 -29.50
N LYS A 42 0.96 -22.02 -30.35
CA LYS A 42 1.10 -22.10 -31.83
C LYS A 42 1.29 -20.76 -32.56
N HIS A 43 1.27 -19.62 -31.87
CA HIS A 43 1.40 -18.30 -32.51
C HIS A 43 2.73 -17.55 -32.27
N LEU A 44 3.76 -18.19 -31.69
CA LEU A 44 5.06 -17.56 -31.43
C LEU A 44 6.25 -18.17 -32.21
N CYS A 45 6.04 -19.14 -33.10
CA CYS A 45 7.15 -19.84 -33.79
C CYS A 45 7.42 -19.41 -35.24
N ASN A 46 6.81 -18.35 -35.78
CA ASN A 46 6.98 -17.97 -37.19
C ASN A 46 7.44 -16.53 -37.43
N LEU A 47 8.59 -16.15 -36.87
CA LEU A 47 9.38 -15.02 -37.39
C LEU A 47 10.85 -15.42 -37.48
N SER A 48 11.20 -16.12 -38.56
CA SER A 48 12.58 -16.30 -39.03
C SER A 48 12.86 -15.22 -40.08
N LEU A 49 13.89 -14.40 -39.87
CA LEU A 49 14.41 -13.44 -40.84
C LEU A 49 15.67 -14.05 -41.48
N ASP A 50 15.49 -14.71 -42.62
CA ASP A 50 16.60 -15.12 -43.47
C ASP A 50 17.22 -13.91 -44.18
N SER A 51 18.55 -13.86 -44.16
CA SER A 51 19.39 -12.82 -44.75
C SER A 51 20.17 -13.41 -45.93
N GLN A 52 20.19 -12.70 -47.07
CA GLN A 52 21.21 -12.81 -48.11
C GLN A 52 21.70 -11.38 -48.40
N LYS A 53 22.97 -11.03 -48.57
CA LYS A 53 24.28 -11.71 -48.67
C LYS A 53 25.33 -10.58 -48.66
N LYS A 54 26.40 -10.67 -47.86
CA LYS A 54 27.81 -10.77 -48.33
C LYS A 54 28.82 -10.69 -47.16
N VAL A 55 29.77 -11.61 -47.26
CA VAL A 55 30.83 -12.03 -46.34
C VAL A 55 32.01 -11.04 -46.32
N THR A 56 32.66 -10.80 -45.17
CA THR A 56 34.14 -10.90 -45.00
C THR A 56 34.52 -11.12 -43.51
N ALA A 57 35.65 -11.80 -43.30
CA ALA A 57 36.05 -12.62 -42.17
C ALA A 57 36.46 -11.91 -40.85
N SER A 58 36.40 -12.69 -39.76
CA SER A 58 36.99 -12.46 -38.43
C SER A 58 38.53 -12.43 -38.44
N PRO A 59 39.16 -11.92 -37.36
CA PRO A 59 39.59 -12.85 -36.31
C PRO A 59 39.32 -12.39 -34.87
N GLU A 60 39.35 -13.40 -34.00
CA GLU A 60 39.14 -13.48 -32.55
C GLU A 60 40.21 -12.74 -31.72
N PHE A 61 39.86 -12.17 -30.55
CA PHE A 61 40.83 -11.79 -29.51
C PHE A 61 40.26 -11.82 -28.07
N VAL A 62 41.11 -12.34 -27.17
CA VAL A 62 40.95 -12.70 -25.74
C VAL A 62 41.19 -11.48 -24.82
N PRO A 63 40.61 -11.38 -23.60
CA PRO A 63 40.70 -10.18 -22.78
C PRO A 63 42.06 -10.04 -22.06
N GLY A 64 42.65 -8.85 -22.10
CA GLY A 64 43.90 -8.49 -21.41
C GLY A 64 44.00 -7.01 -21.06
N ARG A 65 44.55 -6.74 -19.86
CA ARG A 65 44.76 -5.45 -19.17
C ARG A 65 45.46 -4.34 -20.00
N GLY A 66 45.18 -3.07 -19.64
CA GLY A 66 46.22 -2.01 -19.55
C GLY A 66 45.98 -0.67 -20.26
N LEU A 67 45.55 0.34 -19.47
CA LEU A 67 45.90 1.77 -19.43
C LEU A 67 46.11 2.66 -20.69
N THR A 68 45.55 3.87 -20.54
CA THR A 68 45.90 5.22 -21.10
C THR A 68 45.28 5.69 -22.42
N GLY A 69 44.68 6.90 -22.39
CA GLY A 69 44.78 7.84 -23.51
C GLY A 69 43.51 8.35 -24.20
N SER A 70 42.82 9.30 -23.55
CA SER A 70 42.23 10.53 -24.13
C SER A 70 41.03 10.54 -25.13
N ASN A 71 40.10 11.44 -24.77
CA ASN A 71 39.22 12.31 -25.57
C ASN A 71 37.92 11.76 -26.16
N SER A 72 36.82 12.00 -25.44
CA SER A 72 35.54 12.32 -26.07
C SER A 72 34.83 13.46 -25.33
N SER A 73 34.37 14.41 -26.13
CA SER A 73 33.80 15.70 -25.77
C SER A 73 32.37 15.57 -25.24
N SER A 74 32.02 16.35 -24.22
CA SER A 74 30.63 16.63 -23.83
C SER A 74 30.48 18.13 -23.57
N PRO A 75 29.38 18.78 -23.98
CA PRO A 75 29.24 20.22 -23.86
C PRO A 75 28.77 20.63 -22.46
N ASN A 76 29.46 21.62 -21.88
CA ASN A 76 29.07 22.35 -20.68
C ASN A 76 28.08 23.46 -21.01
N LEU A 77 27.07 23.64 -20.16
CA LEU A 77 26.28 24.86 -20.03
C LEU A 77 26.09 25.16 -18.53
N PHE A 78 26.16 26.45 -18.20
CA PHE A 78 25.99 27.13 -16.91
C PHE A 78 27.27 27.64 -16.23
N ASN A 79 27.55 28.91 -16.53
CA ASN A 79 28.46 29.83 -15.86
C ASN A 79 27.65 30.67 -14.85
N ASN A 80 28.14 30.86 -13.62
CA ASN A 80 27.83 32.04 -12.82
C ASN A 80 28.96 32.31 -11.81
N SER A 81 29.41 33.55 -11.81
CA SER A 81 30.61 34.09 -11.16
C SER A 81 30.37 34.54 -9.71
N TYR A 82 31.22 34.12 -8.78
CA TYR A 82 31.47 34.82 -7.51
C TYR A 82 32.98 34.90 -7.26
N THR A 83 33.46 36.11 -6.98
CA THR A 83 34.86 36.51 -6.77
C THR A 83 35.50 35.81 -5.57
N HIS A 84 36.50 34.96 -5.82
CA HIS A 84 37.47 34.46 -4.83
C HIS A 84 38.86 34.94 -5.24
N SER A 85 39.61 35.55 -4.32
CA SER A 85 41.03 35.83 -4.51
C SER A 85 41.84 34.55 -4.28
N GLN A 86 42.60 34.12 -5.28
CA GLN A 86 43.36 32.88 -5.31
C GLN A 86 44.84 33.22 -5.42
N GLU A 87 45.66 32.69 -4.50
CA GLU A 87 47.12 32.81 -4.57
C GLU A 87 47.76 31.43 -4.36
N ASN A 88 48.80 31.13 -5.14
CA ASN A 88 49.42 29.82 -5.22
C ASN A 88 50.88 29.92 -4.80
N VAL A 89 51.26 29.26 -3.69
CA VAL A 89 52.64 29.23 -3.20
C VAL A 89 53.06 27.78 -3.01
N GLY A 90 54.14 27.37 -3.68
CA GLY A 90 54.75 26.05 -3.49
C GLY A 90 53.87 24.86 -3.90
N GLY A 91 52.95 25.04 -4.86
CA GLY A 91 52.11 23.96 -5.39
C GLY A 91 50.89 23.60 -4.53
N THR A 92 50.59 24.37 -3.48
CA THR A 92 49.38 24.21 -2.68
C THR A 92 48.55 25.50 -2.73
N MET A 93 47.24 25.33 -2.95
CA MET A 93 46.30 26.43 -3.18
C MET A 93 45.51 26.72 -1.90
N TYR A 94 45.57 27.97 -1.44
CA TYR A 94 44.85 28.42 -0.24
C TYR A 94 43.66 29.31 -0.63
N PHE A 95 42.52 29.09 0.03
CA PHE A 95 41.31 29.92 -0.12
C PHE A 95 41.07 30.69 1.18
N TYR A 96 41.05 32.02 1.10
CA TYR A 96 40.73 32.89 2.23
C TYR A 96 39.30 33.43 2.09
N VAL A 97 38.51 33.26 3.16
CA VAL A 97 37.19 33.92 3.30
C VAL A 97 37.40 35.15 4.17
N GLY A 98 37.13 36.34 3.63
CA GLY A 98 37.25 37.59 4.37
C GLY A 98 36.07 37.78 5.34
N ASN A 99 36.33 37.79 6.64
CA ASN A 99 35.35 38.20 7.65
C ASN A 99 35.41 39.73 7.81
N ALA A 100 34.30 40.41 7.47
CA ALA A 100 34.09 41.80 7.86
C ALA A 100 33.41 41.84 9.24
N THR A 101 34.06 42.50 10.20
CA THR A 101 33.57 42.87 11.53
C THR A 101 32.73 44.14 11.49
N THR A 102 31.62 44.22 12.26
CA THR A 102 31.23 45.38 13.10
C THR A 102 29.92 45.18 13.90
N ASP A 103 30.03 45.39 15.22
CA ASP A 103 29.23 46.18 16.17
C ASP A 103 27.72 46.00 16.47
N THR A 104 27.47 46.04 17.78
CA THR A 104 26.23 46.02 18.60
C THR A 104 25.41 47.31 18.58
N VAL A 105 24.07 47.23 18.67
CA VAL A 105 23.19 48.20 19.40
C VAL A 105 21.90 47.51 19.90
N ALA A 106 21.47 47.87 21.12
CA ALA A 106 20.27 47.43 21.85
C ALA A 106 18.96 48.11 21.39
N GLY A 107 17.81 47.53 21.73
CA GLY A 107 16.49 48.13 21.57
C GLY A 107 15.38 47.33 22.25
N ASP A 108 14.59 48.04 23.06
CA ASP A 108 13.65 47.62 24.08
C ASP A 108 12.20 47.47 23.57
N ASP A 109 11.37 46.87 24.42
CA ASP A 109 9.96 47.17 24.69
C ASP A 109 8.80 46.38 24.03
N GLY A 110 7.77 46.09 24.84
CA GLY A 110 6.39 45.98 24.36
C GLY A 110 5.60 44.68 24.61
N THR A 111 5.12 44.54 25.84
CA THR A 111 3.96 43.75 26.36
C THR A 111 2.81 43.38 25.40
N GLU A 112 2.24 42.17 25.54
CA GLU A 112 0.77 41.98 25.52
C GLU A 112 0.30 40.67 26.17
N ALA A 113 -0.97 40.70 26.60
CA ALA A 113 -1.52 40.00 27.74
C ALA A 113 -2.13 38.61 27.47
N VAL A 114 -2.21 37.85 28.55
CA VAL A 114 -2.72 36.50 28.75
C VAL A 114 -4.25 36.42 28.58
N SER A 115 -4.74 35.38 27.90
CA SER A 115 -6.06 34.78 28.15
C SER A 115 -6.05 33.28 27.80
N LEU A 116 -6.60 32.49 28.72
CA LEU A 116 -6.40 31.05 28.91
C LEU A 116 -7.24 30.15 27.99
N SER A 117 -6.67 29.01 27.57
CA SER A 117 -7.28 27.67 27.76
C SER A 117 -6.29 26.51 27.51
N THR A 118 -5.78 25.94 28.60
CA THR A 118 -5.67 24.51 28.91
C THR A 118 -5.50 23.49 27.77
N GLN A 119 -4.29 22.93 27.57
CA GLN A 119 -3.90 21.58 28.04
C GLN A 119 -2.49 21.19 27.55
N ALA A 120 -1.62 20.91 28.51
CA ALA A 120 -0.27 20.38 28.32
C ALA A 120 -0.26 18.85 28.40
N TYR A 121 0.60 18.19 27.61
CA TYR A 121 1.59 17.21 28.07
C TYR A 121 2.34 16.61 26.85
N ALA A 122 3.64 16.91 26.71
CA ALA A 122 4.69 16.00 26.21
C ALA A 122 6.01 16.77 26.00
N GLN A 123 6.77 16.84 27.09
CA GLN A 123 8.22 16.67 27.18
C GLN A 123 9.16 17.39 26.19
N ALA A 124 9.80 18.43 26.72
CA ALA A 124 11.15 18.83 26.34
C ALA A 124 12.18 17.95 27.07
N ILE A 125 13.13 17.36 26.33
CA ILE A 125 14.47 17.00 26.84
C ILE A 125 15.49 17.41 25.77
N GLY A 126 16.54 18.09 26.24
CA GLY A 126 17.44 18.92 25.46
C GLY A 126 18.46 18.20 24.58
N GLN A 127 18.92 18.98 23.61
CA GLN A 127 20.10 18.71 22.81
C GLN A 127 21.38 18.87 23.64
N VAL A 128 22.22 17.84 23.64
CA VAL A 128 23.67 17.98 23.76
C VAL A 128 24.29 16.98 22.79
N GLY A 129 25.10 17.48 21.86
CA GLY A 129 25.74 16.66 20.83
C GLY A 129 27.02 16.00 21.32
N THR A 130 27.29 14.80 20.81
CA THR A 130 28.63 14.26 20.52
C THR A 130 28.47 13.16 19.46
N GLY A 131 29.40 13.13 18.50
CA GLY A 131 29.26 12.44 17.21
C GLY A 131 28.90 10.96 17.27
N GLN A 132 27.90 10.57 16.47
CA GLN A 132 27.62 9.17 16.15
C GLN A 132 28.28 8.79 14.83
N ILE A 133 29.20 7.84 14.92
CA ILE A 133 29.65 7.02 13.79
C ILE A 133 28.45 6.17 13.39
N GLY A 134 27.89 6.42 12.20
CA GLY A 134 26.73 5.70 11.69
C GLY A 134 27.07 4.25 11.37
N TYR A 135 26.62 3.32 12.22
CA TYR A 135 26.61 1.90 11.86
C TYR A 135 25.45 1.66 10.90
N VAL A 136 25.79 1.51 9.62
CA VAL A 136 24.88 1.09 8.56
C VAL A 136 24.48 -0.37 8.80
N TYR A 137 23.18 -0.62 8.66
CA TYR A 137 22.51 -1.91 8.75
C TYR A 137 23.16 -2.99 7.85
N PRO A 138 23.43 -4.21 8.33
CA PRO A 138 23.66 -5.35 7.45
C PRO A 138 22.30 -5.95 7.09
N GLY A 139 21.62 -5.37 6.08
CA GLY A 139 20.35 -5.90 5.58
C GLY A 139 19.48 -4.93 4.78
N THR A 140 19.64 -3.61 4.94
CA THR A 140 18.98 -2.65 4.06
C THR A 140 19.78 -2.55 2.76
N PRO A 141 19.19 -2.79 1.58
CA PRO A 141 19.90 -2.54 0.35
C PRO A 141 20.25 -1.05 0.27
N SER A 142 21.55 -0.74 0.18
CA SER A 142 22.08 0.64 0.16
C SER A 142 21.58 1.49 -1.02
N HIS A 143 20.83 0.90 -1.96
CA HIS A 143 20.37 1.52 -3.20
C HIS A 143 18.93 2.08 -3.12
N LEU A 144 18.19 1.85 -2.03
CA LEU A 144 16.80 2.33 -1.87
C LEU A 144 16.68 3.34 -0.73
N GLN A 145 17.51 4.39 -0.76
CA GLN A 145 17.13 5.60 -0.02
C GLN A 145 15.80 6.11 -0.56
N PRO A 146 14.87 6.57 0.29
CA PRO A 146 13.57 7.03 -0.16
C PRO A 146 13.76 8.13 -1.21
N VAL A 147 13.35 7.82 -2.44
CA VAL A 147 13.27 8.79 -3.52
C VAL A 147 12.38 9.92 -3.05
N LYS A 148 12.95 11.14 -2.99
CA LYS A 148 12.26 12.37 -2.63
C LYS A 148 11.00 12.51 -3.49
N ALA A 149 9.83 12.61 -2.87
CA ALA A 149 8.65 13.11 -3.57
C ALA A 149 8.91 14.55 -4.08
N PRO A 150 8.53 14.90 -5.31
CA PRO A 150 8.67 16.28 -5.79
C PRO A 150 7.77 17.20 -4.95
N LYS A 151 8.35 18.24 -4.34
CA LYS A 151 7.60 19.28 -3.62
C LYS A 151 6.77 20.11 -4.60
N PRO A 152 5.56 20.55 -4.23
CA PRO A 152 4.87 21.63 -4.95
C PRO A 152 5.62 22.96 -4.77
N PRO A 153 5.49 23.92 -5.72
CA PRO A 153 6.16 25.21 -5.62
C PRO A 153 5.58 26.03 -4.48
N SER A 154 6.33 26.22 -3.40
CA SER A 154 6.02 27.18 -2.35
C SER A 154 6.49 28.57 -2.75
N SER A 155 5.60 29.54 -2.59
CA SER A 155 5.74 30.97 -2.81
C SER A 155 7.05 31.59 -2.31
N ASN A 156 7.58 32.52 -3.10
CA ASN A 156 8.68 33.42 -2.78
C ASN A 156 8.52 34.05 -1.39
N ASN A 157 9.43 33.71 -0.48
CA ASN A 157 9.96 34.63 0.52
C ASN A 157 11.37 34.15 0.90
N SER A 158 12.36 34.94 0.48
CA SER A 158 13.79 34.66 0.53
C SER A 158 14.42 35.27 1.78
N SER A 159 14.68 34.46 2.82
CA SER A 159 15.73 34.68 3.84
C SER A 159 15.66 33.66 5.00
N ALA A 160 15.64 32.36 4.70
CA ALA A 160 15.89 31.33 5.71
C ALA A 160 16.97 30.37 5.18
N PRO A 161 18.03 30.07 5.95
CA PRO A 161 19.01 29.06 5.53
C PRO A 161 18.25 27.75 5.39
N SER A 162 18.26 27.19 4.16
CA SER A 162 17.63 25.93 3.83
C SER A 162 18.37 24.80 4.54
N THR A 163 18.05 24.59 5.82
CA THR A 163 18.31 23.32 6.47
C THR A 163 17.52 22.27 5.68
N PRO A 164 18.16 21.20 5.16
CA PRO A 164 17.42 20.08 4.63
C PRO A 164 16.45 19.61 5.73
N PRO A 165 15.21 19.21 5.41
CA PRO A 165 14.33 18.63 6.42
C PRO A 165 15.10 17.51 7.12
N PRO A 166 14.95 17.36 8.46
CA PRO A 166 15.66 16.33 9.20
C PRO A 166 15.46 15.00 8.47
N GLN A 167 16.56 14.36 8.05
CA GLN A 167 16.48 13.01 7.51
C GLN A 167 15.72 12.19 8.53
N ALA A 168 14.63 11.53 8.11
CA ALA A 168 13.89 10.64 8.99
C ALA A 168 14.90 9.64 9.55
N ALA A 169 15.10 9.66 10.87
CA ALA A 169 16.04 8.76 11.52
C ALA A 169 15.67 7.32 11.12
N PRO A 170 16.65 6.46 10.82
CA PRO A 170 16.36 5.06 10.53
C PRO A 170 15.57 4.46 11.71
N SER A 171 14.43 3.87 11.40
CA SER A 171 13.52 3.25 12.39
C SER A 171 13.57 1.73 12.26
N PHE A 172 13.67 1.04 13.41
CA PHE A 172 13.58 -0.42 13.51
C PHE A 172 12.16 -0.95 13.27
N PHE A 173 11.16 -0.08 13.39
CA PHE A 173 9.75 -0.44 13.32
C PHE A 173 9.08 0.20 12.12
N VAL A 174 7.92 -0.37 11.78
CA VAL A 174 7.03 0.16 10.75
C VAL A 174 6.70 1.62 11.00
N SER A 175 6.61 2.39 9.92
CA SER A 175 6.21 3.80 9.95
C SER A 175 4.86 4.01 10.66
N GLU A 176 4.78 5.05 11.47
CA GLU A 176 3.59 5.33 12.29
C GLU A 176 2.32 5.51 11.44
N SER A 177 2.44 6.16 10.28
CA SER A 177 1.31 6.36 9.36
C SER A 177 0.77 5.03 8.80
N LEU A 178 1.65 4.12 8.39
CA LEU A 178 1.26 2.81 7.89
C LEU A 178 0.69 1.95 9.03
N ARG A 179 1.30 2.01 10.22
CA ARG A 179 0.82 1.32 11.42
C ARG A 179 -0.61 1.72 11.77
N LEU A 180 -0.89 3.03 11.83
CA LEU A 180 -2.23 3.55 12.13
C LEU A 180 -3.26 3.16 11.05
N ASP A 181 -2.90 3.23 9.77
CA ASP A 181 -3.77 2.81 8.66
C ASP A 181 -4.13 1.32 8.75
N ILE A 182 -3.15 0.45 9.00
CA ILE A 182 -3.37 -1.00 9.16
C ILE A 182 -4.23 -1.28 10.40
N LEU A 183 -3.94 -0.65 11.55
CA LEU A 183 -4.72 -0.82 12.77
C LEU A 183 -6.17 -0.37 12.59
N GLN A 184 -6.39 0.76 11.92
CA GLN A 184 -7.74 1.24 11.61
C GLN A 184 -8.49 0.25 10.71
N LYS A 185 -7.84 -0.26 9.66
CA LYS A 185 -8.44 -1.26 8.77
C LYS A 185 -8.78 -2.57 9.49
N ASN A 186 -7.90 -3.02 10.39
CA ASN A 186 -8.15 -4.20 11.22
C ASN A 186 -9.32 -3.98 12.17
N ALA A 187 -9.37 -2.84 12.86
CA ALA A 187 -10.48 -2.49 13.75
C ALA A 187 -11.83 -2.49 13.01
N LEU A 188 -11.89 -1.92 11.81
CA LEU A 188 -13.11 -1.92 10.99
C LEU A 188 -13.50 -3.32 10.50
N THR A 189 -12.51 -4.16 10.17
CA THR A 189 -12.75 -5.55 9.75
C THR A 189 -13.32 -6.40 10.89
N LEU A 190 -12.82 -6.18 12.11
CA LEU A 190 -13.22 -6.87 13.33
C LEU A 190 -14.45 -6.25 14.03
N ALA A 191 -14.95 -5.12 13.51
CA ALA A 191 -16.10 -4.43 14.08
C ALA A 191 -17.31 -5.38 14.22
N GLN A 192 -17.93 -5.33 15.39
CA GLN A 192 -19.06 -6.19 15.75
C GLN A 192 -20.40 -5.50 15.47
N PRO A 193 -21.49 -6.25 15.25
CA PRO A 193 -22.83 -5.69 15.11
C PRO A 193 -23.27 -4.94 16.37
N ASP A 194 -23.87 -3.77 16.18
CA ASP A 194 -24.50 -3.00 17.25
C ASP A 194 -26.01 -3.29 17.25
N ILE A 195 -26.40 -4.35 17.95
CA ILE A 195 -27.79 -4.85 18.01
C ILE A 195 -28.72 -3.81 18.68
N VAL A 196 -28.19 -3.01 19.62
CA VAL A 196 -28.97 -1.98 20.31
C VAL A 196 -29.33 -0.85 19.35
N ARG A 197 -28.39 -0.44 18.49
CA ARG A 197 -28.61 0.62 17.50
C ARG A 197 -29.42 0.16 16.31
N PHE A 198 -29.29 -1.11 15.92
CA PHE A 198 -29.95 -1.66 14.74
C PHE A 198 -30.68 -2.98 15.05
N PRO A 199 -31.75 -2.94 15.87
CA PRO A 199 -32.47 -4.14 16.28
C PRO A 199 -33.23 -4.82 15.13
N ASP A 200 -33.56 -4.07 14.08
CA ASP A 200 -34.31 -4.57 12.91
C ASP A 200 -33.42 -5.33 11.91
N LEU A 201 -32.10 -5.38 12.13
CA LEU A 201 -31.22 -6.13 11.24
C LEU A 201 -31.31 -7.63 11.55
N PRO A 202 -31.47 -8.48 10.52
CA PRO A 202 -31.44 -9.92 10.73
C PRO A 202 -30.06 -10.37 11.19
N ASN A 203 -30.03 -11.35 12.11
CA ASN A 203 -28.80 -11.96 12.58
C ASN A 203 -28.03 -12.67 11.46
N GLU A 204 -28.78 -13.27 10.52
CA GLU A 204 -28.26 -14.03 9.40
C GLU A 204 -29.03 -13.74 8.12
N VAL A 205 -28.31 -13.70 7.01
CA VAL A 205 -28.84 -13.52 5.66
C VAL A 205 -28.14 -14.51 4.74
N ASP A 206 -28.84 -15.58 4.37
CA ASP A 206 -28.26 -16.71 3.62
C ASP A 206 -27.02 -17.24 4.36
N ASN A 207 -25.86 -17.31 3.71
CA ASN A 207 -24.61 -17.81 4.32
C ASN A 207 -23.79 -16.71 5.05
N TYR A 208 -24.42 -15.62 5.47
CA TYR A 208 -23.74 -14.46 6.06
C TYR A 208 -24.33 -14.06 7.41
N HIS A 209 -23.47 -13.75 8.37
CA HIS A 209 -23.84 -13.28 9.71
C HIS A 209 -23.05 -12.00 10.07
N GLU A 210 -23.26 -11.46 11.27
CA GLU A 210 -22.56 -10.26 11.77
C GLU A 210 -22.71 -9.03 10.85
N LEU A 211 -23.94 -8.69 10.47
CA LEU A 211 -24.21 -7.56 9.61
C LEU A 211 -23.92 -6.23 10.33
N CYS A 212 -22.96 -5.47 9.80
CA CYS A 212 -22.63 -4.11 10.27
C CYS A 212 -22.92 -3.10 9.14
N PRO A 213 -23.84 -2.15 9.32
CA PRO A 213 -24.07 -1.10 8.34
C PRO A 213 -22.80 -0.28 8.06
N LEU A 214 -22.46 -0.10 6.77
CA LEU A 214 -21.32 0.70 6.32
C LEU A 214 -21.72 2.13 5.94
N GLU A 215 -23.01 2.33 5.70
CA GLU A 215 -23.61 3.61 5.33
C GLU A 215 -24.91 3.78 6.14
N PRO A 216 -25.41 5.02 6.34
CA PRO A 216 -26.75 5.23 6.87
C PRO A 216 -27.80 4.42 6.09
N ILE A 217 -28.63 3.63 6.79
CA ILE A 217 -29.56 2.68 6.19
C ILE A 217 -30.68 3.40 5.41
N HIS A 218 -31.12 4.55 5.91
CA HIS A 218 -32.23 5.33 5.36
C HIS A 218 -31.72 6.43 4.41
N LYS A 219 -31.11 6.03 3.29
CA LYS A 219 -30.79 6.96 2.20
C LYS A 219 -31.93 7.05 1.19
N PRO A 220 -32.16 8.22 0.56
CA PRO A 220 -33.10 8.31 -0.54
C PRO A 220 -32.70 7.37 -1.67
N ALA A 221 -33.68 6.97 -2.49
CA ALA A 221 -33.45 6.10 -3.64
C ALA A 221 -32.35 6.67 -4.54
N SER A 222 -31.46 5.79 -5.02
CA SER A 222 -30.40 6.21 -5.92
C SER A 222 -31.02 6.76 -7.20
N THR A 223 -30.65 7.98 -7.59
CA THR A 223 -31.07 8.58 -8.86
C THR A 223 -30.61 7.79 -10.08
N VAL A 224 -29.52 7.01 -9.94
CA VAL A 224 -28.95 6.18 -11.01
C VAL A 224 -29.65 4.82 -11.11
N LEU A 225 -30.05 4.23 -9.98
CA LEU A 225 -30.64 2.88 -9.96
C LEU A 225 -32.16 2.87 -9.85
N GLY A 226 -32.77 3.93 -9.31
CA GLY A 226 -34.20 4.00 -9.01
C GLY A 226 -34.62 3.29 -7.72
N TYR A 227 -33.71 2.59 -7.04
CA TYR A 227 -33.99 1.83 -5.82
C TYR A 227 -33.25 2.38 -4.60
N GLN A 228 -33.84 2.18 -3.43
CA GLN A 228 -33.13 2.34 -2.16
C GLN A 228 -32.12 1.20 -2.02
N THR A 229 -30.90 1.54 -1.59
CA THR A 229 -29.83 0.57 -1.37
C THR A 229 -29.19 0.78 -0.02
N SER A 230 -28.87 -0.32 0.68
CA SER A 230 -28.05 -0.30 1.89
C SER A 230 -26.84 -1.19 1.73
N THR A 231 -25.77 -0.87 2.45
CA THR A 231 -24.49 -1.56 2.36
C THR A 231 -24.07 -2.05 3.75
N TYR A 232 -23.66 -3.31 3.85
CA TYR A 232 -23.27 -3.95 5.10
C TYR A 232 -21.91 -4.65 4.95
N LYS A 233 -21.11 -4.65 6.01
CA LYS A 233 -20.07 -5.68 6.22
C LYS A 233 -20.78 -6.91 6.78
N ALA A 234 -20.47 -8.09 6.29
CA ALA A 234 -20.92 -9.35 6.89
C ALA A 234 -19.81 -10.40 6.86
N THR A 235 -19.87 -11.37 7.76
CA THR A 235 -18.94 -12.49 7.85
C THR A 235 -19.56 -13.71 7.18
N SER A 236 -18.83 -14.34 6.27
CA SER A 236 -19.27 -15.58 5.61
C SER A 236 -19.12 -16.77 6.54
N ILE A 237 -20.20 -17.54 6.70
CA ILE A 237 -20.23 -18.77 7.53
C ILE A 237 -19.25 -19.81 7.00
N LYS A 238 -19.05 -19.87 5.68
CA LYS A 238 -18.25 -20.91 5.01
C LYS A 238 -16.75 -20.80 5.27
N ASN A 239 -16.22 -19.59 5.43
CA ASN A 239 -14.78 -19.34 5.44
C ASN A 239 -14.33 -18.24 6.41
N GLY A 240 -15.24 -17.61 7.16
CA GLY A 240 -14.93 -16.50 8.07
C GLY A 240 -14.44 -15.22 7.36
N THR A 241 -14.47 -15.17 6.03
CA THR A 241 -14.04 -13.98 5.28
C THR A 241 -15.12 -12.90 5.37
N ARG A 242 -14.69 -11.63 5.48
CA ARG A 242 -15.59 -10.48 5.54
C ARG A 242 -15.90 -10.00 4.13
N TYR A 243 -17.17 -9.77 3.84
CA TYR A 243 -17.67 -9.31 2.55
C TYR A 243 -18.52 -8.05 2.69
N CYS A 244 -18.65 -7.32 1.59
CA CYS A 244 -19.51 -6.17 1.44
C CYS A 244 -20.82 -6.60 0.78
N LEU A 245 -21.91 -6.61 1.53
CA LEU A 245 -23.25 -6.94 1.06
C LEU A 245 -23.96 -5.64 0.68
N ARG A 246 -24.30 -5.49 -0.59
CA ARG A 246 -25.12 -4.39 -1.08
C ARG A 246 -26.53 -4.92 -1.35
N ARG A 247 -27.48 -4.46 -0.53
CA ARG A 247 -28.90 -4.81 -0.62
C ARG A 247 -29.63 -3.78 -1.47
N ILE A 248 -30.47 -4.27 -2.37
CA ILE A 248 -31.51 -3.52 -3.07
C ILE A 248 -32.84 -3.85 -2.40
N HIS A 249 -33.51 -2.82 -1.91
CA HIS A 249 -34.75 -2.92 -1.13
C HIS A 249 -35.94 -3.12 -2.07
N ASP A 250 -36.93 -3.86 -1.62
CA ASP A 250 -38.20 -4.16 -2.34
C ASP A 250 -38.01 -4.53 -3.82
N PHE A 251 -37.01 -5.37 -4.11
CA PHE A 251 -36.70 -5.86 -5.44
C PHE A 251 -37.10 -7.32 -5.61
N ARG A 252 -38.04 -7.57 -6.52
CA ARG A 252 -38.45 -8.92 -6.94
C ARG A 252 -37.83 -9.25 -8.30
N LEU A 253 -36.92 -10.22 -8.31
CA LEU A 253 -36.34 -10.72 -9.54
C LEU A 253 -37.40 -11.46 -10.37
N ALA A 254 -37.90 -10.83 -11.43
CA ALA A 254 -38.91 -11.42 -12.31
C ALA A 254 -38.33 -12.40 -13.33
N ASN A 255 -37.09 -12.17 -13.78
CA ASN A 255 -36.45 -12.94 -14.85
C ASN A 255 -35.01 -13.30 -14.48
N THR A 256 -34.65 -14.57 -14.62
CA THR A 256 -33.32 -15.10 -14.29
C THR A 256 -32.34 -15.08 -15.48
N LYS A 257 -32.77 -14.69 -16.68
CA LYS A 257 -31.88 -14.58 -17.87
C LYS A 257 -30.70 -13.63 -17.65
N CYS A 258 -30.86 -12.59 -16.82
CA CYS A 258 -29.77 -11.67 -16.46
C CYS A 258 -28.64 -12.36 -15.66
N MET A 259 -28.89 -13.53 -15.07
CA MET A 259 -27.88 -14.26 -14.29
C MET A 259 -26.68 -14.70 -15.14
N VAL A 260 -26.86 -14.86 -16.46
CA VAL A 260 -25.74 -15.10 -17.38
C VAL A 260 -24.73 -13.94 -17.36
N ILE A 261 -25.22 -12.69 -17.29
CA ILE A 261 -24.37 -11.49 -17.18
C ILE A 261 -23.73 -11.43 -15.79
N VAL A 262 -24.46 -11.78 -14.74
CA VAL A 262 -23.93 -11.87 -13.37
C VAL A 262 -22.77 -12.87 -13.30
N ASP A 263 -22.88 -14.03 -13.94
CA ASP A 263 -21.82 -15.02 -13.98
C ASP A 263 -20.61 -14.56 -14.80
N MET A 264 -20.80 -13.72 -15.83
CA MET A 264 -19.68 -13.06 -16.50
C MET A 264 -18.96 -12.09 -15.56
N TRP A 265 -19.68 -11.28 -14.79
CA TRP A 265 -19.11 -10.38 -13.79
C TRP A 265 -18.36 -11.11 -12.67
N LYS A 266 -18.88 -12.25 -12.20
CA LYS A 266 -18.23 -13.08 -11.18
C LYS A 266 -16.88 -13.65 -11.64
N ARG A 267 -16.69 -13.85 -12.95
CA ARG A 267 -15.41 -14.31 -13.53
C ARG A 267 -14.41 -13.17 -13.73
N LEU A 268 -14.86 -11.93 -13.75
CA LEU A 268 -14.02 -10.77 -14.05
C LEU A 268 -13.26 -10.32 -12.80
N SER A 269 -11.93 -10.37 -12.84
CA SER A 269 -11.06 -9.90 -11.76
C SER A 269 -10.08 -8.86 -12.27
N HIS A 270 -9.98 -7.74 -11.56
CA HIS A 270 -9.07 -6.64 -11.90
C HIS A 270 -8.72 -5.81 -10.67
N ALA A 271 -7.50 -5.27 -10.63
CA ALA A 271 -7.02 -4.47 -9.49
C ALA A 271 -7.95 -3.28 -9.16
N ASN A 272 -8.49 -2.62 -10.19
CA ASN A 272 -9.36 -1.44 -10.06
C ASN A 272 -10.86 -1.77 -10.12
N LEU A 273 -11.26 -3.03 -9.89
CA LEU A 273 -12.65 -3.45 -9.79
C LEU A 273 -12.88 -4.15 -8.45
N VAL A 274 -13.96 -3.83 -7.75
CA VAL A 274 -14.38 -4.62 -6.58
C VAL A 274 -15.05 -5.90 -7.09
N GLN A 275 -14.46 -7.05 -6.79
CA GLN A 275 -14.92 -8.34 -7.28
C GLN A 275 -16.34 -8.65 -6.81
N LEU A 276 -17.22 -9.01 -7.75
CA LEU A 276 -18.52 -9.62 -7.44
C LEU A 276 -18.31 -11.10 -7.12
N ARG A 277 -18.81 -11.55 -5.99
CA ARG A 277 -18.67 -12.93 -5.50
C ARG A 277 -19.97 -13.71 -5.68
N GLU A 278 -21.07 -13.14 -5.22
CA GLU A 278 -22.35 -13.83 -5.14
C GLU A 278 -23.50 -12.85 -5.29
N VAL A 279 -24.63 -13.34 -5.79
CA VAL A 279 -25.86 -12.56 -5.94
C VAL A 279 -27.02 -13.48 -5.63
N PHE A 280 -27.90 -13.06 -4.72
CA PHE A 280 -29.06 -13.85 -4.30
C PHE A 280 -30.23 -12.96 -3.90
N THR A 281 -31.43 -13.55 -3.89
CA THR A 281 -32.65 -12.92 -3.38
C THR A 281 -32.95 -13.42 -1.97
N THR A 282 -33.44 -12.57 -1.08
CA THR A 282 -33.76 -12.94 0.30
C THR A 282 -35.02 -12.25 0.81
N LYS A 283 -35.62 -12.84 1.84
CA LYS A 283 -36.70 -12.25 2.65
C LYS A 283 -36.32 -11.98 4.09
N ALA A 284 -35.06 -12.21 4.46
CA ALA A 284 -34.58 -12.10 5.83
C ALA A 284 -34.73 -10.69 6.43
N PHE A 285 -34.76 -9.66 5.58
CA PHE A 285 -34.95 -8.27 5.98
C PHE A 285 -36.42 -7.83 6.10
N GLY A 286 -37.38 -8.75 5.97
CA GLY A 286 -38.82 -8.46 6.05
C GLY A 286 -39.48 -8.02 4.74
N ASP A 287 -38.70 -7.83 3.67
CA ASP A 287 -39.18 -7.51 2.31
C ASP A 287 -38.57 -8.46 1.28
N HIS A 288 -39.00 -8.38 0.01
CA HIS A 288 -38.28 -9.05 -1.06
C HIS A 288 -37.06 -8.22 -1.43
N SER A 289 -35.88 -8.72 -1.09
CA SER A 289 -34.62 -8.01 -1.33
C SER A 289 -33.71 -8.79 -2.26
N MET A 290 -32.84 -8.06 -2.96
CA MET A 290 -31.74 -8.65 -3.71
C MET A 290 -30.40 -8.18 -3.14
N VAL A 291 -29.49 -9.11 -2.91
CA VAL A 291 -28.20 -8.84 -2.27
C VAL A 291 -27.07 -9.20 -3.22
N PHE A 292 -26.15 -8.26 -3.39
CA PHE A 292 -24.92 -8.42 -4.14
C PHE A 292 -23.76 -8.47 -3.16
N VAL A 293 -22.97 -9.54 -3.22
CA VAL A 293 -21.83 -9.78 -2.34
C VAL A 293 -20.55 -9.41 -3.08
N TYR A 294 -19.80 -8.48 -2.52
CA TYR A 294 -18.53 -8.01 -3.04
C TYR A 294 -17.39 -8.24 -2.04
N ASP A 295 -16.16 -8.19 -2.53
CA ASP A 295 -14.99 -8.11 -1.65
C ASP A 295 -15.08 -6.89 -0.74
N TYR A 296 -14.82 -7.09 0.56
CA TYR A 296 -14.78 -6.01 1.54
C TYR A 296 -13.42 -5.32 1.52
N HIS A 297 -13.44 -3.99 1.41
CA HIS A 297 -12.25 -3.14 1.51
C HIS A 297 -12.44 -2.17 2.68
N PRO A 298 -11.83 -2.43 3.85
CA PRO A 298 -11.99 -1.58 5.03
C PRO A 298 -11.44 -0.18 4.79
N ALA A 299 -12.01 0.80 5.50
CA ALA A 299 -11.67 2.22 5.39
C ALA A 299 -11.82 2.83 3.98
N SER A 300 -12.59 2.19 3.08
CA SER A 300 -12.81 2.73 1.73
C SER A 300 -13.66 4.00 1.78
N GLU A 301 -13.23 5.02 1.06
CA GLU A 301 -13.94 6.28 0.92
C GLU A 301 -14.38 6.48 -0.54
N THR A 302 -15.57 7.04 -0.79
CA THR A 302 -15.99 7.35 -2.15
C THR A 302 -15.26 8.59 -2.68
N LEU A 303 -15.06 8.70 -4.00
CA LEU A 303 -14.55 9.95 -4.59
C LEU A 303 -15.44 11.14 -4.27
N LEU A 304 -16.76 10.92 -4.14
CA LEU A 304 -17.70 11.93 -3.66
C LEU A 304 -17.25 12.49 -2.30
N ASN A 305 -17.08 11.62 -1.31
CA ASN A 305 -16.72 12.05 0.04
C ASN A 305 -15.35 12.72 0.04
N LYS A 306 -14.36 12.13 -0.66
CA LYS A 306 -12.99 12.63 -0.64
C LYS A 306 -12.84 14.04 -1.20
N HIS A 307 -13.45 14.30 -2.35
CA HIS A 307 -13.17 15.50 -3.14
C HIS A 307 -14.30 16.53 -3.13
N PHE A 308 -15.53 16.12 -2.81
CA PHE A 308 -16.73 16.96 -2.93
C PHE A 308 -17.44 17.24 -1.60
N ALA A 309 -17.16 16.51 -0.50
CA ALA A 309 -17.87 16.70 0.77
C ALA A 309 -17.61 18.05 1.47
N SER A 310 -16.48 18.71 1.19
CA SER A 310 -16.08 19.96 1.85
C SER A 310 -16.28 21.21 0.99
N THR A 311 -16.93 21.12 -0.16
CA THR A 311 -17.13 22.28 -1.03
C THR A 311 -18.55 22.82 -0.83
N GLU A 312 -18.66 24.00 -0.22
CA GLU A 312 -19.90 24.77 -0.01
C GLU A 312 -20.75 24.96 -1.30
N LEU A 313 -20.16 24.69 -2.48
CA LEU A 313 -20.81 24.65 -3.79
C LEU A 313 -21.84 23.53 -4.00
N ASN A 314 -21.80 22.44 -3.23
CA ASN A 314 -22.69 21.30 -3.45
C ASN A 314 -24.06 21.45 -2.78
N GLY A 315 -24.45 22.69 -2.44
CA GLY A 315 -25.79 23.01 -1.93
C GLY A 315 -25.84 23.67 -0.55
N TYR A 316 -24.82 24.45 -0.13
CA TYR A 316 -24.91 25.20 1.12
C TYR A 316 -26.05 26.24 1.08
N THR A 317 -26.97 26.10 2.04
CA THR A 317 -27.97 27.10 2.42
C THR A 317 -27.28 28.15 3.28
N ASP A 318 -27.15 29.37 2.75
CA ASP A 318 -26.67 30.54 3.48
C ASP A 318 -27.59 30.82 4.69
N PRO A 319 -27.07 30.87 5.93
CA PRO A 319 -27.84 31.21 7.14
C PRO A 319 -28.52 32.59 7.08
N PHE A 320 -28.09 33.47 6.17
CA PHE A 320 -28.65 34.81 5.95
C PHE A 320 -29.60 34.89 4.76
N SER A 321 -29.88 33.77 4.07
CA SER A 321 -30.88 33.75 3.01
C SER A 321 -32.28 33.63 3.61
N SER A 322 -33.11 34.66 3.40
CA SER A 322 -34.47 34.77 3.92
C SER A 322 -35.47 33.77 3.31
N ASP A 323 -35.09 33.00 2.29
CA ASP A 323 -35.94 31.98 1.66
C ASP A 323 -35.11 30.76 1.19
N PRO A 324 -35.13 29.64 1.95
CA PRO A 324 -34.43 28.40 1.59
C PRO A 324 -34.90 27.77 0.27
N ASN A 325 -36.10 28.11 -0.22
CA ASN A 325 -36.70 27.56 -1.44
C ASN A 325 -36.76 28.57 -2.61
N GLY A 326 -36.16 29.75 -2.47
CA GLY A 326 -36.12 30.76 -3.53
C GLY A 326 -35.20 30.36 -4.69
N HIS A 327 -35.69 30.47 -5.93
CA HIS A 327 -34.85 30.31 -7.13
C HIS A 327 -33.80 31.43 -7.19
N ARG A 328 -32.52 31.08 -7.08
CA ARG A 328 -31.42 32.06 -7.14
C ARG A 328 -31.28 32.65 -8.56
N PRO A 329 -30.89 33.93 -8.71
CA PRO A 329 -30.59 34.51 -10.02
C PRO A 329 -29.43 33.78 -10.70
N TYR A 330 -29.60 33.44 -11.99
CA TYR A 330 -28.64 32.72 -12.86
C TYR A 330 -27.19 33.28 -12.82
N SER A 331 -27.02 34.57 -12.50
CA SER A 331 -25.72 35.24 -12.42
C SER A 331 -24.84 34.79 -11.23
N HIS A 332 -25.43 34.35 -10.11
CA HIS A 332 -24.65 33.92 -8.95
C HIS A 332 -24.02 32.53 -9.13
N THR A 333 -24.73 31.58 -9.75
CA THR A 333 -24.22 30.23 -10.03
C THR A 333 -23.01 30.26 -10.97
N LYS A 334 -23.05 31.09 -12.01
CA LYS A 334 -21.95 31.30 -12.95
C LYS A 334 -20.72 31.94 -12.27
N ASN A 335 -20.94 32.91 -11.40
CA ASN A 335 -19.87 33.56 -10.64
C ASN A 335 -19.20 32.62 -9.62
N THR A 336 -19.93 31.67 -9.05
CA THR A 336 -19.40 30.71 -8.07
C THR A 336 -18.45 29.68 -8.69
N ILE A 337 -18.73 29.19 -9.91
CA ILE A 337 -17.81 28.31 -10.64
C ILE A 337 -16.54 29.06 -11.05
N LEU A 338 -16.69 30.32 -11.49
CA LEU A 338 -15.56 31.18 -11.92
C LEU A 338 -14.71 31.72 -10.75
N ARG A 339 -15.29 31.83 -9.54
CA ARG A 339 -14.59 32.29 -8.31
C ARG A 339 -13.70 31.23 -7.65
N GLN A 340 -13.60 30.01 -8.18
CA GLN A 340 -12.59 29.04 -7.76
C GLN A 340 -11.19 29.54 -8.17
N GLN A 341 -10.64 30.48 -7.41
CA GLN A 341 -9.25 30.92 -7.54
C GLN A 341 -8.33 29.84 -6.95
N HIS A 342 -7.65 29.10 -7.83
CA HIS A 342 -6.36 28.37 -7.71
C HIS A 342 -6.03 27.47 -6.49
N SER A 343 -6.72 27.60 -5.35
CA SER A 343 -6.39 26.95 -4.07
C SER A 343 -7.19 25.67 -3.81
N SER A 344 -8.27 25.44 -4.56
CA SER A 344 -9.18 24.30 -4.34
C SER A 344 -9.14 23.23 -5.43
N MET A 345 -8.40 23.44 -6.53
CA MET A 345 -8.37 22.54 -7.69
C MET A 345 -7.45 21.34 -7.46
N LEU A 346 -7.83 20.18 -8.03
CA LEU A 346 -7.03 18.96 -7.87
C LEU A 346 -5.76 19.03 -8.73
N PRO A 347 -4.59 18.57 -8.22
CA PRO A 347 -3.39 18.44 -9.03
C PRO A 347 -3.62 17.54 -10.25
N GLU A 348 -3.13 17.97 -11.41
CA GLU A 348 -3.36 17.26 -12.67
C GLU A 348 -2.81 15.83 -12.65
N SER A 349 -1.69 15.59 -11.95
CA SER A 349 -1.11 14.26 -11.76
C SER A 349 -2.07 13.27 -11.08
N VAL A 350 -2.85 13.75 -10.11
CA VAL A 350 -3.86 12.94 -9.41
C VAL A 350 -5.01 12.59 -10.37
N ILE A 351 -5.46 13.56 -11.16
CA ILE A 351 -6.51 13.34 -12.17
C ILE A 351 -6.05 12.32 -13.21
N TRP A 352 -4.82 12.42 -13.71
CA TRP A 352 -4.25 11.46 -14.63
C TRP A 352 -4.12 10.06 -14.04
N SER A 353 -3.68 9.94 -12.78
CA SER A 353 -3.64 8.64 -12.09
C SER A 353 -5.03 8.00 -12.02
N TYR A 354 -6.08 8.80 -11.75
CA TYR A 354 -7.45 8.32 -11.74
C TYR A 354 -7.92 7.87 -13.12
N ILE A 355 -7.64 8.66 -14.16
CA ILE A 355 -7.97 8.31 -15.56
C ILE A 355 -7.33 6.97 -15.94
N ILE A 356 -6.05 6.77 -15.64
CA ILE A 356 -5.31 5.54 -15.98
C ILE A 356 -5.95 4.33 -15.29
N GLN A 357 -6.23 4.44 -13.99
CA GLN A 357 -6.83 3.33 -13.22
C GLN A 357 -8.26 3.00 -13.68
N LEU A 358 -9.07 4.01 -14.00
CA LEU A 358 -10.44 3.82 -14.49
C LEU A 358 -10.47 3.25 -15.91
N THR A 359 -9.63 3.76 -16.82
CA THR A 359 -9.51 3.25 -18.19
C THR A 359 -8.94 1.83 -18.22
N ALA A 360 -8.03 1.46 -17.31
CA ALA A 360 -7.57 0.09 -17.14
C ALA A 360 -8.73 -0.86 -16.75
N ALA A 361 -9.59 -0.45 -15.80
CA ALA A 361 -10.77 -1.23 -15.44
C ALA A 361 -11.75 -1.35 -16.63
N PHE A 362 -12.06 -0.26 -17.30
CA PHE A 362 -12.98 -0.24 -18.45
C PHE A 362 -12.48 -1.11 -19.60
N ARG A 363 -11.17 -1.11 -19.89
CA ARG A 363 -10.59 -1.99 -20.91
C ARG A 363 -10.93 -3.46 -20.65
N VAL A 364 -10.81 -3.90 -19.40
CA VAL A 364 -11.09 -5.30 -19.01
C VAL A 364 -12.58 -5.60 -19.05
N VAL A 365 -13.43 -4.70 -18.54
CA VAL A 365 -14.90 -4.83 -18.60
C VAL A 365 -15.39 -4.89 -20.05
N HIS A 366 -14.95 -3.96 -20.90
CA HIS A 366 -15.40 -3.86 -22.29
C HIS A 366 -14.88 -5.04 -23.13
N ALA A 367 -13.64 -5.48 -22.90
CA ALA A 367 -13.09 -6.67 -23.57
C ALA A 367 -13.82 -7.97 -23.20
N ALA A 368 -14.43 -8.04 -22.01
CA ALA A 368 -15.26 -9.15 -21.59
C ALA A 368 -16.69 -9.11 -22.18
N GLY A 369 -17.02 -8.11 -23.01
CA GLY A 369 -18.37 -7.94 -23.54
C GLY A 369 -19.37 -7.45 -22.50
N LEU A 370 -18.91 -6.67 -21.51
CA LEU A 370 -19.73 -6.04 -20.48
C LEU A 370 -19.63 -4.51 -20.56
N ALA A 371 -20.48 -3.81 -19.81
CA ALA A 371 -20.44 -2.36 -19.60
C ALA A 371 -20.71 -2.06 -18.13
N TYR A 372 -20.10 -1.01 -17.59
CA TYR A 372 -20.16 -0.70 -16.15
C TYR A 372 -21.44 0.05 -15.74
N ARG A 373 -21.94 0.95 -16.60
CA ARG A 373 -23.29 1.57 -16.59
C ARG A 373 -23.63 2.53 -15.45
N CYS A 374 -22.86 2.54 -14.35
CA CYS A 374 -23.16 3.37 -13.18
C CYS A 374 -21.96 4.20 -12.70
N LEU A 375 -21.16 4.75 -13.61
CA LEU A 375 -20.03 5.60 -13.23
C LEU A 375 -20.49 6.95 -12.67
N ASP A 376 -20.19 7.14 -11.39
CA ASP A 376 -20.52 8.32 -10.59
C ASP A 376 -19.51 8.43 -9.42
N PRO A 377 -19.21 9.64 -8.87
CA PRO A 377 -18.31 9.78 -7.73
C PRO A 377 -18.68 8.93 -6.51
N THR A 378 -19.96 8.58 -6.32
CA THR A 378 -20.40 7.69 -5.22
C THR A 378 -20.02 6.22 -5.43
N LYS A 379 -19.65 5.83 -6.65
CA LYS A 379 -19.42 4.43 -7.05
C LYS A 379 -17.95 4.10 -7.27
N VAL A 380 -17.07 5.10 -7.15
CA VAL A 380 -15.61 4.91 -7.22
C VAL A 380 -15.04 5.02 -5.81
N LEU A 381 -14.36 3.97 -5.35
CA LEU A 381 -13.78 3.88 -4.02
C LEU A 381 -12.28 4.13 -4.04
N LEU A 382 -11.82 4.99 -3.14
CA LEU A 382 -10.43 5.09 -2.70
C LEU A 382 -10.23 4.10 -1.55
N THR A 383 -9.43 3.07 -1.81
CA THR A 383 -9.13 2.00 -0.83
C THR A 383 -7.77 2.16 -0.15
N SER A 384 -6.95 3.04 -0.72
CA SER A 384 -5.68 3.54 -0.21
C SER A 384 -5.49 4.93 -0.82
N GLN A 385 -4.43 5.65 -0.43
CA GLN A 385 -4.19 7.04 -0.84
C GLN A 385 -4.27 7.26 -2.36
N THR A 386 -3.80 6.28 -3.15
CA THR A 386 -3.70 6.39 -4.61
C THR A 386 -4.50 5.33 -5.37
N ARG A 387 -5.21 4.42 -4.68
CA ARG A 387 -5.74 3.20 -5.29
C ARG A 387 -7.26 3.23 -5.42
N LEU A 388 -7.74 3.35 -6.66
CA LEU A 388 -9.15 3.35 -7.03
C LEU A 388 -9.71 1.95 -7.27
N ARG A 389 -10.98 1.75 -6.95
CA ARG A 389 -11.78 0.59 -7.34
C ARG A 389 -13.19 1.00 -7.75
N LEU A 390 -13.65 0.49 -8.89
CA LEU A 390 -15.06 0.57 -9.30
C LEU A 390 -15.91 -0.39 -8.46
N SER A 391 -16.97 0.11 -7.84
CA SER A 391 -17.89 -0.68 -7.01
C SER A 391 -19.22 -0.93 -7.72
N CYS A 392 -20.12 -1.73 -7.14
CA CYS A 392 -21.49 -1.89 -7.65
C CYS A 392 -21.62 -2.50 -9.06
N ALA A 393 -20.57 -3.18 -9.55
CA ALA A 393 -20.60 -3.90 -10.81
C ALA A 393 -21.75 -4.92 -10.85
N SER A 394 -22.37 -5.13 -12.02
CA SER A 394 -23.54 -5.99 -12.25
C SER A 394 -24.89 -5.52 -11.71
N ILE A 395 -24.97 -4.49 -10.84
CA ILE A 395 -26.27 -4.05 -10.32
C ILE A 395 -27.18 -3.50 -11.43
N PRO A 396 -26.73 -2.56 -12.29
CA PRO A 396 -27.57 -2.06 -13.38
C PRO A 396 -28.02 -3.16 -14.34
N ASP A 397 -27.18 -4.18 -14.57
CA ASP A 397 -27.47 -5.30 -15.47
C ASP A 397 -28.62 -6.17 -15.02
N VAL A 398 -28.88 -6.21 -13.71
CA VAL A 398 -30.02 -6.92 -13.14
C VAL A 398 -31.23 -6.00 -13.01
N VAL A 399 -31.04 -4.81 -12.47
CA VAL A 399 -32.14 -3.89 -12.13
C VAL A 399 -32.86 -3.37 -13.37
N THR A 400 -32.12 -3.11 -14.45
CA THR A 400 -32.67 -2.57 -15.70
C THR A 400 -32.84 -3.64 -16.78
N HIS A 401 -32.79 -4.92 -16.39
CA HIS A 401 -32.88 -6.02 -17.34
C HIS A 401 -34.27 -6.05 -18.01
N ASP A 402 -34.29 -5.90 -19.33
CA ASP A 402 -35.50 -6.13 -20.11
C ASP A 402 -35.65 -7.64 -20.39
N GLY A 403 -36.61 -8.26 -19.72
CA GLY A 403 -36.90 -9.69 -19.87
C GLY A 403 -37.47 -10.09 -21.24
N ASN A 404 -37.97 -9.12 -22.02
CA ASN A 404 -38.52 -9.34 -23.36
C ASN A 404 -37.46 -9.25 -24.46
N ALA A 405 -36.26 -8.76 -24.13
CA ALA A 405 -35.17 -8.66 -25.08
C ALA A 405 -34.71 -10.06 -25.55
N ALA A 406 -34.64 -10.27 -26.86
CA ALA A 406 -34.20 -11.54 -27.45
C ALA A 406 -32.72 -11.87 -27.12
N ASN A 407 -31.87 -10.85 -27.04
CA ASN A 407 -30.47 -10.99 -26.65
C ASN A 407 -30.11 -9.93 -25.59
N PRO A 408 -29.79 -10.34 -24.34
CA PRO A 408 -29.45 -9.40 -23.27
C PRO A 408 -28.15 -8.63 -23.51
N LEU A 409 -27.29 -9.09 -24.43
CA LEU A 409 -26.00 -8.47 -24.74
C LEU A 409 -26.07 -7.46 -25.90
N ALA A 410 -27.20 -7.35 -26.60
CA ALA A 410 -27.30 -6.53 -27.81
C ALA A 410 -27.04 -5.03 -27.55
N LEU A 411 -27.42 -4.52 -26.37
CA LEU A 411 -27.24 -3.12 -25.99
C LEU A 411 -25.87 -2.82 -25.36
N VAL A 412 -25.03 -3.83 -25.11
CA VAL A 412 -23.72 -3.64 -24.47
C VAL A 412 -22.87 -2.58 -25.20
N PRO A 413 -22.73 -2.59 -26.55
CA PRO A 413 -21.92 -1.58 -27.23
C PRO A 413 -22.43 -0.14 -27.00
N HIS A 414 -23.74 0.04 -26.84
CA HIS A 414 -24.33 1.34 -26.51
C HIS A 414 -23.95 1.75 -25.08
N TYR A 415 -24.10 0.84 -24.12
CA TYR A 415 -23.70 1.07 -22.74
C TYR A 415 -22.18 1.34 -22.58
N GLN A 416 -21.34 0.73 -23.42
CA GLN A 416 -19.90 1.04 -23.45
C GLN A 416 -19.62 2.47 -23.91
N GLN A 417 -20.45 3.04 -24.82
CA GLN A 417 -20.33 4.47 -25.17
C GLN A 417 -20.74 5.36 -24.00
N GLU A 418 -21.81 5.00 -23.29
CA GLU A 418 -22.26 5.73 -22.11
C GLU A 418 -21.22 5.73 -20.99
N ASP A 419 -20.50 4.61 -20.78
CA ASP A 419 -19.38 4.53 -19.83
C ASP A 419 -18.30 5.58 -20.15
N LEU A 420 -17.92 5.72 -21.42
CA LEU A 420 -16.91 6.70 -21.85
C LEU A 420 -17.38 8.14 -21.65
N VAL A 421 -18.65 8.42 -21.94
CA VAL A 421 -19.25 9.75 -21.68
C VAL A 421 -19.30 10.02 -20.18
N ALA A 422 -19.69 9.04 -19.37
CA ALA A 422 -19.71 9.14 -17.91
C ALA A 422 -18.31 9.38 -17.35
N LEU A 423 -17.27 8.78 -17.94
CA LEU A 423 -15.87 9.04 -17.59
C LEU A 423 -15.49 10.49 -17.88
N GLY A 424 -15.85 11.02 -19.05
CA GLY A 424 -15.62 12.43 -19.40
C GLY A 424 -16.29 13.38 -18.40
N LYS A 425 -17.54 13.08 -18.03
CA LYS A 425 -18.30 13.82 -17.01
C LYS A 425 -17.64 13.76 -15.63
N LEU A 426 -17.20 12.58 -15.20
CA LEU A 426 -16.52 12.40 -13.91
C LEU A 426 -15.20 13.19 -13.85
N VAL A 427 -14.38 13.11 -14.91
CA VAL A 427 -13.11 13.83 -14.99
C VAL A 427 -13.34 15.34 -14.97
N LEU A 428 -14.35 15.83 -15.70
CA LEU A 428 -14.77 17.23 -15.66
C LEU A 428 -15.20 17.67 -14.25
N ALA A 429 -16.03 16.87 -13.58
CA ALA A 429 -16.46 17.16 -12.22
C ALA A 429 -15.28 17.22 -11.23
N LEU A 430 -14.30 16.32 -11.37
CA LEU A 430 -13.09 16.28 -10.55
C LEU A 430 -12.19 17.50 -10.81
N ALA A 431 -11.97 17.84 -12.08
CA ALA A 431 -11.17 19.00 -12.47
C ALA A 431 -11.76 20.33 -11.97
N CYS A 432 -13.09 20.47 -12.06
CA CYS A 432 -13.80 21.64 -11.51
C CYS A 432 -14.14 21.51 -10.01
N ARG A 433 -13.81 20.37 -9.38
CA ARG A 433 -14.21 19.99 -8.01
C ARG A 433 -15.67 20.36 -7.70
N SER A 434 -16.56 20.07 -8.64
CA SER A 434 -17.95 20.52 -8.60
C SER A 434 -18.84 19.59 -9.41
N LEU A 435 -19.92 19.10 -8.81
CA LEU A 435 -20.87 18.23 -9.50
C LEU A 435 -21.74 19.00 -10.51
N ILE A 436 -21.99 20.29 -10.24
CA ILE A 436 -22.80 21.13 -11.13
C ILE A 436 -22.10 21.47 -12.45
N ALA A 437 -20.78 21.25 -12.53
CA ALA A 437 -19.97 21.47 -13.73
C ALA A 437 -20.39 20.58 -14.92
N VAL A 438 -21.02 19.44 -14.62
CA VAL A 438 -21.44 18.45 -15.60
C VAL A 438 -22.82 18.78 -16.21
N HIS A 439 -23.58 19.69 -15.61
CA HIS A 439 -24.86 20.10 -16.17
C HIS A 439 -24.69 20.80 -17.52
N ARG A 440 -25.65 20.56 -18.43
CA ARG A 440 -25.61 21.06 -19.80
C ARG A 440 -25.42 22.58 -19.88
N ASP A 441 -26.03 23.32 -18.97
CA ASP A 441 -26.00 24.79 -18.95
C ASP A 441 -24.64 25.34 -18.50
N ASN A 442 -23.89 24.58 -17.70
CA ASN A 442 -22.59 24.99 -17.15
C ASN A 442 -21.39 24.38 -17.89
N MET A 443 -21.62 23.33 -18.69
CA MET A 443 -20.59 22.56 -19.40
C MET A 443 -19.60 23.45 -20.18
N SER A 444 -20.08 24.46 -20.90
CA SER A 444 -19.22 25.36 -21.67
C SER A 444 -18.28 26.18 -20.78
N ALA A 445 -18.79 26.73 -19.68
CA ALA A 445 -17.99 27.49 -18.71
C ALA A 445 -16.99 26.59 -17.97
N SER A 446 -17.36 25.35 -17.66
CA SER A 446 -16.48 24.37 -17.02
C SER A 446 -15.32 23.96 -17.93
N ILE A 447 -15.56 23.80 -19.23
CA ILE A 447 -14.51 23.54 -20.22
C ILE A 447 -13.59 24.75 -20.41
N GLU A 448 -14.12 25.98 -20.37
CA GLU A 448 -13.31 27.20 -20.41
C GLU A 448 -12.37 27.28 -19.19
N LEU A 449 -12.87 26.95 -17.99
CA LEU A 449 -12.08 26.86 -16.77
C LEU A 449 -10.95 25.84 -16.92
N ILE A 450 -11.22 24.63 -17.41
CA ILE A 450 -10.17 23.62 -17.66
C ILE A 450 -9.13 24.13 -18.64
N THR A 451 -9.55 24.81 -19.70
CA THR A 451 -8.65 25.35 -20.73
C THR A 451 -7.66 26.36 -20.13
N ARG A 452 -8.03 27.06 -19.06
CA ARG A 452 -7.19 28.06 -18.38
C ARG A 452 -6.33 27.47 -17.27
N SER A 453 -6.74 26.35 -16.67
CA SER A 453 -6.15 25.83 -15.43
C SER A 453 -5.36 24.53 -15.60
N TYR A 454 -5.57 23.77 -16.66
CA TYR A 454 -4.95 22.46 -16.89
C TYR A 454 -4.31 22.36 -18.27
N SER A 455 -3.52 21.31 -18.49
CA SER A 455 -2.91 21.04 -19.79
C SER A 455 -3.95 20.86 -20.90
N THR A 456 -3.50 21.16 -22.13
CA THR A 456 -4.26 20.90 -23.35
C THR A 456 -4.60 19.42 -23.52
N ASP A 457 -3.74 18.52 -23.02
CA ASP A 457 -3.96 17.07 -23.10
C ASP A 457 -5.19 16.66 -22.29
N LEU A 458 -5.33 17.18 -21.07
CA LEU A 458 -6.49 16.87 -20.21
C LEU A 458 -7.77 17.41 -20.85
N ARG A 459 -7.72 18.65 -21.34
CA ARG A 459 -8.84 19.26 -22.08
C ARG A 459 -9.24 18.42 -23.29
N ASN A 460 -8.28 18.01 -24.11
CA ASN A 460 -8.52 17.24 -25.33
C ASN A 460 -9.12 15.85 -25.01
N LEU A 461 -8.65 15.19 -23.97
CA LEU A 461 -9.24 13.94 -23.49
C LEU A 461 -10.71 14.13 -23.09
N ILE A 462 -11.01 15.14 -22.28
CA ILE A 462 -12.39 15.42 -21.81
C ILE A 462 -13.30 15.72 -23.01
N LEU A 463 -12.85 16.55 -23.95
CA LEU A 463 -13.60 16.85 -25.17
C LEU A 463 -13.82 15.60 -26.04
N TYR A 464 -12.81 14.74 -26.17
CA TYR A 464 -12.95 13.47 -26.89
C TYR A 464 -13.98 12.55 -26.23
N LEU A 465 -13.92 12.38 -24.90
CA LEU A 465 -14.86 11.54 -24.14
C LEU A 465 -16.30 12.08 -24.23
N LEU A 466 -16.49 13.40 -24.18
CA LEU A 466 -17.79 14.05 -24.27
C LEU A 466 -18.31 14.20 -25.72
N SER A 467 -17.46 14.03 -26.73
CA SER A 467 -17.85 14.14 -28.13
C SER A 467 -18.87 13.06 -28.52
N ASN A 468 -19.83 13.41 -29.38
CA ASN A 468 -20.85 12.49 -29.88
C ASN A 468 -20.35 11.70 -31.10
N GLN A 469 -19.12 11.20 -31.06
CA GLN A 469 -18.54 10.38 -32.13
C GLN A 469 -19.15 8.98 -32.10
N PRO A 470 -19.62 8.44 -33.25
CA PRO A 470 -20.13 7.08 -33.30
C PRO A 470 -18.96 6.10 -33.17
N ARG A 471 -18.99 5.24 -32.13
CA ARG A 471 -18.07 4.13 -31.85
C ARG A 471 -16.68 4.54 -31.32
N LYS A 472 -16.63 5.06 -30.10
CA LYS A 472 -15.38 5.20 -29.33
C LYS A 472 -15.07 3.90 -28.60
N SER A 473 -13.82 3.47 -28.58
CA SER A 473 -13.35 2.38 -27.72
C SER A 473 -12.41 2.93 -26.64
N VAL A 474 -12.33 2.24 -25.50
CA VAL A 474 -11.33 2.54 -24.45
C VAL A 474 -9.91 2.45 -25.02
N THR A 475 -9.68 1.57 -25.99
CA THR A 475 -8.38 1.43 -26.68
C THR A 475 -7.99 2.66 -27.47
N ASP A 476 -8.96 3.43 -27.96
CA ASP A 476 -8.72 4.63 -28.76
C ASP A 476 -8.20 5.79 -27.91
N LEU A 477 -8.33 5.69 -26.58
CA LEU A 477 -7.73 6.62 -25.62
C LEU A 477 -6.23 6.43 -25.47
N MET A 478 -5.70 5.26 -25.87
CA MET A 478 -4.30 4.87 -25.62
C MET A 478 -3.28 5.92 -26.11
N PRO A 479 -3.41 6.54 -27.30
CA PRO A 479 -2.47 7.58 -27.73
C PRO A 479 -2.43 8.81 -26.80
N MET A 480 -3.53 9.13 -26.12
CA MET A 480 -3.60 10.28 -25.20
C MET A 480 -3.05 9.97 -23.80
N ILE A 481 -3.16 8.71 -23.35
CA ILE A 481 -2.80 8.31 -21.97
C ILE A 481 -1.55 7.43 -21.89
N GLY A 482 -1.05 6.90 -23.01
CA GLY A 482 -0.04 5.85 -23.09
C GLY A 482 1.25 6.16 -22.35
N ALA A 483 1.84 7.33 -22.58
CA ALA A 483 3.08 7.73 -21.90
C ALA A 483 2.91 7.85 -20.37
N ARG A 484 1.69 8.15 -19.89
CA ARG A 484 1.42 8.33 -18.46
C ARG A 484 1.31 7.00 -17.71
N PHE A 485 1.15 5.88 -18.42
CA PHE A 485 1.25 4.54 -17.81
C PHE A 485 2.63 4.27 -17.23
N TYR A 486 3.71 4.85 -17.77
CA TYR A 486 5.05 4.70 -17.18
C TYR A 486 5.11 5.30 -15.78
N THR A 487 4.55 6.49 -15.58
CA THR A 487 4.47 7.12 -14.25
C THR A 487 3.62 6.31 -13.28
N GLN A 488 2.51 5.73 -13.74
CA GLN A 488 1.66 4.91 -12.88
C GLN A 488 2.32 3.56 -12.54
N LEU A 489 3.06 2.96 -13.46
CA LEU A 489 3.81 1.73 -13.24
C LEU A 489 4.95 1.97 -12.25
N ASP A 490 5.73 3.03 -12.44
CA ASP A 490 6.82 3.43 -11.55
C ASP A 490 6.29 3.72 -10.13
N ALA A 491 5.18 4.46 -10.01
CA ALA A 491 4.54 4.71 -8.72
C ALA A 491 4.07 3.41 -8.03
N ALA A 492 3.59 2.42 -8.79
CA ALA A 492 3.18 1.13 -8.25
C ALA A 492 4.39 0.28 -7.81
N GLN A 493 5.49 0.30 -8.55
CA GLN A 493 6.74 -0.39 -8.19
C GLN A 493 7.38 0.24 -6.96
N LEU A 494 7.48 1.57 -6.91
CA LEU A 494 7.99 2.28 -5.73
C LEU A 494 7.13 2.00 -4.48
N GLN A 495 5.81 1.93 -4.64
CA GLN A 495 4.93 1.53 -3.53
C GLN A 495 5.18 0.08 -3.09
N SER A 496 5.47 -0.83 -4.03
CA SER A 496 5.86 -2.21 -3.71
C SER A 496 7.15 -2.26 -2.91
N ASP A 497 8.19 -1.53 -3.34
CA ASP A 497 9.49 -1.48 -2.66
C ASP A 497 9.37 -0.92 -1.25
N VAL A 498 8.56 0.13 -1.07
CA VAL A 498 8.27 0.69 0.26
C VAL A 498 7.60 -0.36 1.15
N LEU A 499 6.59 -1.07 0.65
CA LEU A 499 5.92 -2.12 1.43
C LEU A 499 6.83 -3.31 1.74
N GLU A 500 7.71 -3.69 0.80
CA GLU A 500 8.71 -4.74 1.01
C GLU A 500 9.72 -4.36 2.08
N ASN A 501 10.18 -3.11 2.10
CA ASN A 501 11.06 -2.60 3.14
C ASN A 501 10.39 -2.58 4.53
N GLU A 502 9.11 -2.18 4.61
CA GLU A 502 8.37 -2.22 5.88
C GLU A 502 8.11 -3.68 6.33
N LEU A 503 7.86 -4.59 5.39
CA LEU A 503 7.72 -6.03 5.68
C LEU A 503 9.04 -6.64 6.16
N ALA A 504 10.17 -6.24 5.60
CA ALA A 504 11.49 -6.71 6.02
C ALA A 504 11.75 -6.38 7.49
N LYS A 505 11.42 -5.16 7.92
CA LYS A 505 11.51 -4.75 9.34
C LYS A 505 10.66 -5.64 10.24
N GLU A 506 9.40 -5.91 9.86
CA GLU A 506 8.51 -6.77 10.66
C GLU A 506 8.96 -8.24 10.69
N LEU A 507 9.55 -8.73 9.60
CA LEU A 507 10.14 -10.06 9.55
C LEU A 507 11.30 -10.18 10.56
N GLU A 508 12.18 -9.17 10.58
CA GLU A 508 13.29 -9.10 11.54
C GLU A 508 12.77 -8.97 12.97
N ASN A 509 11.83 -8.07 13.24
CA ASN A 509 11.17 -7.94 14.55
C ASN A 509 10.54 -9.28 14.98
N GLY A 510 9.92 -10.02 14.07
CA GLY A 510 9.38 -11.35 14.33
C GLY A 510 10.45 -12.40 14.66
N ARG A 511 11.63 -12.33 14.04
CA ARG A 511 12.78 -13.19 14.39
C ARG A 511 13.30 -12.85 15.78
N LEU A 512 13.52 -11.57 16.05
CA LEU A 512 13.98 -11.08 17.34
C LEU A 512 13.01 -11.45 18.46
N PHE A 513 11.70 -11.30 18.24
CA PHE A 513 10.67 -11.72 19.19
C PHE A 513 10.78 -13.22 19.53
N ARG A 514 10.93 -14.09 18.52
CA ARG A 514 11.13 -15.54 18.76
C ARG A 514 12.39 -15.83 19.55
N LEU A 515 13.47 -15.09 19.31
CA LEU A 515 14.73 -15.22 20.05
C LEU A 515 14.57 -14.80 21.51
N LEU A 516 13.91 -13.67 21.75
CA LEU A 516 13.55 -13.18 23.09
C LEU A 516 12.72 -14.21 23.85
N VAL A 517 11.71 -14.81 23.20
CA VAL A 517 10.90 -15.86 23.81
C VAL A 517 11.75 -17.06 24.22
N LYS A 518 12.68 -17.52 23.37
CA LYS A 518 13.60 -18.63 23.73
C LYS A 518 14.46 -18.26 24.95
N LEU A 519 15.09 -17.09 24.93
CA LEU A 519 15.90 -16.59 26.05
C LEU A 519 15.09 -16.50 27.33
N ALA A 520 13.88 -15.92 27.28
CA ALA A 520 12.99 -15.79 28.43
C ALA A 520 12.46 -17.13 28.96
N THR A 521 12.36 -18.15 28.09
CA THR A 521 11.92 -19.50 28.49
C THR A 521 13.02 -20.26 29.26
N ILE A 522 14.29 -19.92 29.02
CA ILE A 522 15.47 -20.54 29.66
C ILE A 522 15.87 -19.76 30.92
N ASN A 523 16.02 -18.44 30.79
CA ASN A 523 16.52 -17.58 31.86
C ASN A 523 15.59 -17.63 33.06
N GLU A 524 16.18 -17.79 34.26
CA GLU A 524 15.46 -17.77 35.54
C GLU A 524 14.34 -18.82 35.66
N ARG A 525 14.44 -19.91 34.89
CA ARG A 525 13.53 -21.04 35.04
C ARG A 525 13.68 -21.64 36.45
N PRO A 526 12.58 -21.80 37.22
CA PRO A 526 12.67 -22.28 38.60
C PRO A 526 13.21 -23.70 38.73
N GLU A 527 12.81 -24.59 37.83
CA GLU A 527 13.26 -25.98 37.81
C GLU A 527 13.08 -26.62 36.42
N LEU A 528 13.86 -27.65 36.15
CA LEU A 528 13.62 -28.61 35.07
C LEU A 528 14.01 -30.00 35.56
N ASN A 529 13.14 -31.01 35.36
CA ASN A 529 13.42 -32.40 35.74
C ASN A 529 13.92 -32.57 37.19
N MET A 530 13.30 -31.85 38.13
CA MET A 530 13.66 -31.82 39.57
C MET A 530 15.04 -31.21 39.87
N ASP A 531 15.67 -30.52 38.92
CA ASP A 531 16.87 -29.71 39.14
C ASP A 531 16.49 -28.21 39.28
N PRO A 532 16.53 -27.64 40.49
CA PRO A 532 16.25 -26.22 40.74
C PRO A 532 17.40 -25.29 40.30
N SER A 533 18.57 -25.83 40.01
CA SER A 533 19.76 -25.06 39.61
C SER A 533 20.00 -25.07 38.10
N TRP A 534 19.10 -25.70 37.32
CA TRP A 534 19.28 -25.92 35.89
C TRP A 534 19.53 -24.62 35.10
N ALA A 535 18.82 -23.53 35.41
CA ALA A 535 18.99 -22.24 34.74
C ALA A 535 20.25 -21.47 35.20
N GLU A 536 20.88 -21.89 36.29
CA GLU A 536 21.96 -21.17 36.98
C GLU A 536 23.34 -21.79 36.73
N THR A 537 23.44 -22.84 35.92
CA THR A 537 24.68 -23.60 35.73
C THR A 537 25.11 -23.70 34.26
N GLY A 538 26.41 -23.89 34.04
CA GLY A 538 27.02 -24.13 32.72
C GLY A 538 26.64 -23.09 31.66
N ASP A 539 26.26 -23.57 30.47
CA ASP A 539 25.88 -22.77 29.32
C ASP A 539 24.71 -21.80 29.61
N ARG A 540 23.80 -22.16 30.52
CA ARG A 540 22.60 -21.36 30.86
C ARG A 540 23.01 -20.14 31.68
N TYR A 541 24.02 -20.29 32.53
CA TYR A 541 24.62 -19.16 33.24
C TYR A 541 25.23 -18.14 32.26
N MET A 542 25.85 -18.60 31.16
CA MET A 542 26.34 -17.70 30.10
C MET A 542 25.20 -16.93 29.43
N LEU A 543 24.07 -17.58 29.17
CA LEU A 543 22.86 -16.93 28.61
C LEU A 543 22.26 -15.91 29.58
N LYS A 544 22.32 -16.18 30.89
CA LYS A 544 21.92 -15.24 31.95
C LYS A 544 22.79 -13.99 31.96
N LEU A 545 24.12 -14.15 31.89
CA LEU A 545 25.04 -13.01 31.78
C LEU A 545 24.86 -12.26 30.45
N PHE A 546 24.61 -12.97 29.34
CA PHE A 546 24.31 -12.35 28.06
C PHE A 546 23.05 -11.48 28.12
N ARG A 547 21.99 -11.96 28.79
CA ARG A 547 20.80 -11.14 29.02
C ARG A 547 21.14 -9.88 29.81
N ASP A 548 21.91 -9.99 30.88
CA ASP A 548 22.32 -8.83 31.67
C ASP A 548 23.11 -7.83 30.79
N TYR A 549 24.02 -8.31 29.93
CA TYR A 549 24.75 -7.50 28.94
C TYR A 549 23.85 -6.78 27.92
N VAL A 550 22.74 -7.41 27.49
CA VAL A 550 21.83 -6.84 26.48
C VAL A 550 20.82 -5.85 27.09
N PHE A 551 20.20 -6.22 28.21
CA PHE A 551 19.02 -5.50 28.73
C PHE A 551 19.29 -4.66 29.98
N HIS A 552 20.37 -4.94 30.73
CA HIS A 552 20.70 -4.20 31.95
C HIS A 552 21.86 -3.22 31.70
N GLN A 553 21.76 -2.47 30.60
CA GLN A 553 22.75 -1.47 30.24
C GLN A 553 22.73 -0.32 31.27
N VAL A 554 23.91 0.17 31.63
CA VAL A 554 24.08 1.29 32.57
C VAL A 554 25.04 2.32 32.01
N THR A 555 24.86 3.58 32.37
CA THR A 555 25.83 4.65 32.09
C THR A 555 27.04 4.54 33.02
N ALA A 556 28.08 5.34 32.76
CA ALA A 556 29.26 5.42 33.63
C ALA A 556 28.92 5.81 35.09
N ASP A 557 27.82 6.53 35.30
CA ASP A 557 27.32 6.91 36.63
C ASP A 557 26.42 5.83 37.28
N GLY A 558 26.27 4.67 36.64
CA GLY A 558 25.43 3.56 37.12
C GLY A 558 23.92 3.74 36.89
N ARG A 559 23.49 4.75 36.12
CA ARG A 559 22.07 4.95 35.79
C ARG A 559 21.64 3.99 34.68
N PRO A 560 20.41 3.42 34.72
CA PRO A 560 19.91 2.59 33.63
C PRO A 560 19.95 3.30 32.29
N TRP A 561 20.42 2.62 31.26
CA TRP A 561 20.47 3.12 29.88
C TRP A 561 19.61 2.22 28.99
N LEU A 562 18.81 2.84 28.12
CA LEU A 562 17.91 2.13 27.21
C LEU A 562 18.31 2.46 25.77
N ASP A 563 19.22 1.66 25.21
CA ASP A 563 19.58 1.73 23.80
C ASP A 563 19.03 0.52 23.02
N MET A 564 18.02 0.79 22.20
CA MET A 564 17.43 -0.20 21.31
C MET A 564 18.37 -0.63 20.19
N ALA A 565 19.30 0.23 19.76
CA ALA A 565 20.26 -0.13 18.72
C ALA A 565 21.21 -1.22 19.23
N HIS A 566 21.70 -1.10 20.46
CA HIS A 566 22.47 -2.14 21.14
C HIS A 566 21.69 -3.46 21.22
N VAL A 567 20.44 -3.41 21.71
CA VAL A 567 19.60 -4.62 21.85
C VAL A 567 19.42 -5.32 20.51
N VAL A 568 19.00 -4.60 19.48
CA VAL A 568 18.77 -5.14 18.14
C VAL A 568 20.07 -5.69 17.54
N ALA A 569 21.19 -4.96 17.66
CA ALA A 569 22.48 -5.41 17.16
C ALA A 569 22.94 -6.71 17.84
N CYS A 570 22.84 -6.81 19.16
CA CYS A 570 23.23 -8.00 19.92
C CYS A 570 22.36 -9.20 19.53
N LEU A 571 21.04 -9.03 19.44
CA LEU A 571 20.15 -10.13 19.09
C LEU A 571 20.32 -10.57 17.62
N ASN A 572 20.58 -9.65 16.69
CA ASN A 572 20.90 -10.00 15.31
C ASN A 572 22.23 -10.75 15.19
N LYS A 573 23.25 -10.37 15.97
CA LYS A 573 24.53 -11.09 16.03
C LYS A 573 24.38 -12.47 16.66
N LEU A 574 23.53 -12.59 17.67
CA LEU A 574 23.17 -13.89 18.28
C LEU A 574 22.45 -14.77 17.26
N ASP A 575 21.41 -14.27 16.60
CA ASP A 575 20.63 -15.05 15.63
C ASP A 575 21.46 -15.46 14.41
N SER A 576 22.35 -14.58 13.92
CA SER A 576 23.28 -14.93 12.83
C SER A 576 24.43 -15.85 13.26
N GLY A 577 24.69 -16.00 14.57
CA GLY A 577 25.84 -16.76 15.07
C GLY A 577 27.17 -16.10 14.69
N SER A 578 27.29 -14.78 14.92
CA SER A 578 28.50 -14.03 14.59
C SER A 578 29.73 -14.54 15.37
N MET A 579 30.90 -14.45 14.74
CA MET A 579 32.19 -14.74 15.38
C MET A 579 32.71 -13.59 16.26
N ASP A 580 31.98 -12.47 16.31
CA ASP A 580 32.29 -11.34 17.19
C ASP A 580 32.31 -11.79 18.65
N LYS A 581 33.31 -11.33 19.39
CA LYS A 581 33.48 -11.62 20.82
C LYS A 581 32.88 -10.50 21.66
N ILE A 582 32.26 -10.87 22.77
CA ILE A 582 31.79 -9.96 23.81
C ILE A 582 32.33 -10.38 25.17
N CYS A 583 32.45 -9.40 26.07
CA CYS A 583 32.85 -9.61 27.45
C CYS A 583 31.61 -9.62 28.34
N LEU A 584 31.35 -10.76 28.98
CA LEU A 584 30.27 -10.95 29.95
C LEU A 584 30.86 -10.86 31.35
N MET A 585 30.36 -9.93 32.15
CA MET A 585 30.80 -9.76 33.54
C MET A 585 29.83 -10.47 34.48
N SER A 586 30.39 -11.25 35.41
CA SER A 586 29.64 -11.82 36.54
C SER A 586 29.07 -10.72 37.45
N ARG A 587 27.97 -11.02 38.15
CA ARG A 587 27.25 -10.02 38.96
C ARG A 587 28.01 -9.54 40.19
N ASP A 588 28.97 -10.31 40.67
CA ASP A 588 29.89 -9.92 41.75
C ASP A 588 31.08 -9.09 41.23
N GLU A 589 31.12 -8.85 39.92
CA GLU A 589 32.16 -8.12 39.19
C GLU A 589 33.56 -8.75 39.34
N GLN A 590 33.66 -9.98 39.82
CA GLN A 590 34.95 -10.65 40.08
C GLN A 590 35.47 -11.38 38.84
N SER A 591 34.58 -11.83 37.96
CA SER A 591 34.93 -12.62 36.77
C SER A 591 34.43 -11.98 35.49
N VAL A 592 35.30 -11.96 34.47
CA VAL A 592 34.98 -11.55 33.09
C VAL A 592 35.20 -12.72 32.16
N LEU A 593 34.18 -13.05 31.37
CA LEU A 593 34.14 -14.17 30.45
C LEU A 593 34.06 -13.64 29.02
N VAL A 594 34.92 -14.12 28.13
CA VAL A 594 34.93 -13.73 26.72
C VAL A 594 34.31 -14.86 25.90
N VAL A 595 33.23 -14.55 25.20
CA VAL A 595 32.45 -15.53 24.42
C VAL A 595 32.07 -14.95 23.06
N THR A 596 31.95 -15.81 22.06
CA THR A 596 31.42 -15.44 20.74
C THR A 596 29.90 -15.53 20.68
N TYR A 597 29.26 -14.76 19.81
CA TYR A 597 27.81 -14.93 19.57
C TYR A 597 27.47 -16.31 19.00
N ALA A 598 28.37 -16.93 18.23
CA ALA A 598 28.23 -18.30 17.74
C ALA A 598 28.12 -19.34 18.87
N GLU A 599 28.98 -19.23 19.90
CA GLU A 599 28.93 -20.09 21.08
C GLU A 599 27.63 -19.86 21.87
N LEU A 600 27.27 -18.60 22.12
CA LEU A 600 26.01 -18.26 22.80
C LEU A 600 24.78 -18.78 22.07
N ARG A 601 24.78 -18.76 20.73
CA ARG A 601 23.72 -19.36 19.93
C ARG A 601 23.64 -20.87 20.14
N GLY A 602 24.78 -21.55 20.14
CA GLY A 602 24.85 -23.00 20.44
C GLY A 602 24.31 -23.33 21.83
N PHE A 603 24.67 -22.53 22.84
CA PHE A 603 24.15 -22.65 24.21
C PHE A 603 22.63 -22.46 24.25
N LEU A 604 22.10 -21.47 23.53
CA LEU A 604 20.67 -21.20 23.44
C LEU A 604 19.90 -22.35 22.78
N GLU A 605 20.38 -22.85 21.63
CA GLU A 605 19.72 -23.93 20.89
C GLU A 605 19.73 -25.24 21.67
N THR A 606 20.84 -25.57 22.32
CA THR A 606 20.96 -26.78 23.16
C THR A 606 20.03 -26.71 24.37
N SER A 607 20.09 -25.60 25.12
CA SER A 607 19.26 -25.41 26.32
C SER A 607 17.76 -25.37 25.98
N PHE A 608 17.38 -24.75 24.88
CA PHE A 608 15.99 -24.76 24.41
C PHE A 608 15.55 -26.15 23.94
N GLY A 609 16.46 -26.91 23.30
CA GLY A 609 16.21 -28.29 22.87
C GLY A 609 15.85 -29.22 24.02
N GLU A 610 16.52 -29.09 25.17
CA GLU A 610 16.21 -29.84 26.39
C GLU A 610 14.78 -29.56 26.88
N LEU A 611 14.36 -28.29 26.85
CA LEU A 611 13.01 -27.90 27.24
C LEU A 611 11.95 -28.45 26.30
N VAL A 612 12.22 -28.44 24.99
CA VAL A 612 11.33 -29.05 24.00
C VAL A 612 11.23 -30.55 24.22
N GLN A 613 12.33 -31.22 24.56
CA GLN A 613 12.31 -32.65 24.85
C GLN A 613 11.52 -32.97 26.11
N ALA A 614 11.77 -32.25 27.21
CA ALA A 614 11.02 -32.43 28.46
C ALA A 614 9.50 -32.17 28.27
N ALA A 615 9.13 -31.20 27.43
CA ALA A 615 7.73 -30.95 27.11
C ALA A 615 7.09 -32.08 26.29
N ARG A 616 7.86 -32.76 25.43
CA ARG A 616 7.38 -33.94 24.68
C ARG A 616 7.20 -35.16 25.57
N ASP A 617 8.09 -35.35 26.54
CA ASP A 617 8.03 -36.49 27.46
C ASP A 617 6.86 -36.35 28.47
N ALA A 618 6.30 -35.14 28.61
CA ALA A 618 5.15 -34.84 29.47
C ALA A 618 3.77 -35.03 28.79
N VAL A 619 3.72 -35.19 27.46
CA VAL A 619 2.51 -35.43 26.65
C VAL A 619 2.45 -36.89 26.25
#